data_AF-A0A1H5TBD7-F1
#
_entry.id   AF-A0A1H5TBD7-F1
#
_cell.length_a   1.000
_cell.length_b   1.000
_cell.length_c   1.000
_cell.angle_alpha   90.00
_cell.angle_beta   90.00
_cell.angle_gamma   90.00
#
_symmetry.space_group_name_H-M   'P 1'
#
loop_
_entity.id
_entity.type
_entity.pdbx_description
1 polymer ?
#
loop_
_entity_poly.entity_id
_entity_poly.type
_entity_poly.pdbx_seq_one_letter_code
_entity_poly.pdbx_strand_id
1 'polypeptide(L)'
;MPGFAADHPVYLDGSVPMDGLFNALLEVASEVWVLRDRFAVLEQLLRERGSVTRDDIDLFQPGPELRERLAAERRAFLERVLESVAAATPPGQERAR
;
A
#
# COMPACT_ATOMS: atom_id res chain seq x y z
N MET A 1 10.83 -8.81 -14.67
CA MET A 1 9.44 -8.36 -14.54
C MET A 1 9.41 -6.85 -14.74
N PRO A 2 8.92 -6.33 -15.87
CA PRO A 2 8.82 -4.88 -16.08
C PRO A 2 7.64 -4.35 -15.27
N GLY A 3 7.96 -3.55 -14.26
CA GLY A 3 7.01 -2.97 -13.32
C GLY A 3 6.19 -1.84 -13.94
N PHE A 4 4.89 -1.84 -13.66
CA PHE A 4 3.94 -0.78 -14.03
C PHE A 4 4.01 0.42 -13.06
N ALA A 5 5.22 0.92 -12.78
CA ALA A 5 5.40 2.19 -12.10
C ALA A 5 5.67 3.26 -13.17
N ALA A 6 5.02 4.42 -13.07
CA ALA A 6 5.44 5.59 -13.84
C ALA A 6 6.94 5.84 -13.58
N ASP A 7 7.70 6.29 -14.58
CA ASP A 7 9.18 6.40 -14.47
C ASP A 7 9.63 7.33 -13.33
N HIS A 8 8.78 8.25 -12.85
CA HIS A 8 9.04 9.03 -11.63
C HIS A 8 7.79 9.76 -11.08
N PRO A 9 6.84 9.08 -10.43
CA PRO A 9 5.68 9.77 -9.88
C PRO A 9 6.08 10.59 -8.65
N VAL A 10 5.87 11.90 -8.73
CA VAL A 10 6.03 12.83 -7.60
C VAL A 10 4.70 12.89 -6.87
N TYR A 11 4.63 12.24 -5.70
CA TYR A 11 3.40 12.15 -4.90
C TYR A 11 3.28 13.22 -3.82
N LEU A 12 4.38 13.90 -3.49
CA LEU A 12 4.48 14.88 -2.41
C LEU A 12 5.32 16.06 -2.90
N ASP A 13 4.96 17.27 -2.47
CA ASP A 13 5.73 18.49 -2.73
C ASP A 13 6.54 18.93 -1.50
N GLY A 14 7.35 19.97 -1.66
CA GLY A 14 8.21 20.50 -0.59
C GLY A 14 7.47 21.23 0.54
N SER A 15 6.14 21.33 0.51
CA SER A 15 5.33 21.98 1.55
C SER A 15 4.91 21.03 2.68
N VAL A 16 5.06 19.71 2.48
CA VAL A 16 4.66 18.68 3.45
C VAL A 16 5.64 18.65 4.63
N PRO A 17 5.15 18.75 5.89
CA PRO A 17 6.00 18.60 7.07
C PRO A 17 6.63 17.20 7.15
N MET A 18 7.96 17.13 7.02
CA MET A 18 8.69 15.86 6.96
C MET A 18 8.49 14.98 8.21
N ASP A 19 8.44 15.56 9.41
CA ASP A 19 8.26 14.80 10.65
C ASP A 19 6.88 14.10 10.70
N GLY A 20 5.83 14.79 10.26
CA GLY A 20 4.49 14.22 10.16
C GLY A 20 4.42 13.08 9.14
N LEU A 21 5.11 13.26 8.01
CA LEU A 21 5.24 12.22 6.98
C LEU A 21 5.99 10.99 7.51
N PHE A 22 7.09 11.17 8.25
CA PHE A 22 7.83 10.07 8.85
C PHE A 22 7.00 9.30 9.87
N ASN A 23 6.22 9.99 10.71
CA ASN A 23 5.33 9.34 11.67
C ASN A 23 4.25 8.51 10.96
N ALA A 24 3.58 9.07 9.94
CA ALA A 24 2.59 8.35 9.15
C ALA A 24 3.20 7.14 8.42
N LEU A 25 4.42 7.29 7.88
CA LEU A 25 5.13 6.20 7.22
C LEU A 25 5.46 5.07 8.20
N LEU A 26 5.92 5.39 9.41
CA LEU A 26 6.24 4.40 10.44
C LEU A 26 4.99 3.67 10.92
N GLU A 27 3.87 4.37 11.07
CA GLU A 27 2.58 3.77 11.40
C GLU A 27 2.13 2.79 10.31
N VAL A 28 2.15 3.21 9.04
CA VAL A 28 1.86 2.32 7.90
C VAL A 28 2.81 1.12 7.86
N ALA A 29 4.10 1.31 8.11
CA ALA A 29 5.07 0.22 8.14
C ALA A 29 4.76 -0.80 9.24
N SER A 30 4.30 -0.34 10.41
CA SER A 30 3.89 -1.23 11.50
C SER A 30 2.66 -2.07 11.14
N GLU A 31 1.64 -1.46 10.51
CA GLU A 31 0.46 -2.18 10.02
C GLU A 31 0.79 -3.16 8.90
N VAL A 32 1.71 -2.81 7.99
CA VAL A 32 2.23 -3.72 6.96
C VAL A 32 2.90 -4.94 7.60
N TRP A 33 3.64 -4.76 8.69
CA TRP A 33 4.23 -5.89 9.42
C TRP A 33 3.18 -6.81 10.02
N VAL A 34 2.12 -6.25 10.63
CA VAL A 34 0.99 -7.04 11.16
C VAL A 34 0.31 -7.84 10.06
N LEU A 35 0.07 -7.23 8.89
CA LEU A 35 -0.48 -7.93 7.74
C LEU A 35 0.43 -9.05 7.25
N ARG A 36 1.75 -8.81 7.19
CA ARG A 36 2.74 -9.82 6.81
C ARG A 36 2.71 -11.03 7.75
N ASP A 37 2.66 -10.81 9.06
CA ASP A 37 2.56 -11.88 10.04
C ASP A 37 1.26 -12.67 9.88
N ARG A 38 0.13 -11.98 9.67
CA ARG A 38 -1.16 -12.63 9.42
C ARG A 38 -1.16 -13.46 8.15
N PHE A 39 -0.50 -13.00 7.08
CA PHE A 39 -0.36 -13.79 5.85
C PHE A 39 0.51 -15.04 6.07
N ALA A 40 1.62 -14.93 6.81
CA ALA A 40 2.44 -16.09 7.14
C ALA A 40 1.64 -17.17 7.93
N VAL A 41 0.83 -16.73 8.89
CA VAL A 41 -0.08 -17.63 9.63
C VAL A 41 -1.14 -18.23 8.71
N LEU A 42 -1.74 -17.43 7.81
CA LEU A 42 -2.74 -17.91 6.86
C LEU A 42 -2.16 -18.97 5.92
N GLU A 43 -0.96 -18.74 5.37
CA GLU A 43 -0.25 -19.69 4.51
C GLU A 43 0.02 -21.01 5.24
N GLN A 44 0.46 -20.94 6.50
CA GLN A 44 0.70 -22.13 7.31
C GLN A 44 -0.61 -22.91 7.53
N LEU A 45 -1.70 -22.24 7.89
CA LEU A 45 -3.01 -22.88 8.10
C LEU A 45 -3.56 -23.50 6.80
N LEU A 46 -3.40 -22.83 5.66
CA LEU A 46 -3.84 -23.36 4.36
C LEU A 46 -3.04 -24.60 3.95
N ARG A 47 -1.73 -24.61 4.25
CA ARG A 47 -0.86 -25.77 4.04
C ARG A 47 -1.23 -26.94 4.93
N GLU A 48 -1.44 -26.70 6.23
CA GLU A 48 -1.85 -27.74 7.19
C GLU A 48 -3.19 -28.38 6.81
N ARG A 49 -4.10 -27.61 6.21
CA ARG A 49 -5.38 -28.09 5.68
C ARG A 49 -5.28 -28.70 4.28
N GLY A 50 -4.07 -28.80 3.71
CA GLY A 50 -3.81 -29.41 2.41
C GLY A 50 -4.49 -28.71 1.22
N SER A 51 -4.79 -27.40 1.35
CA SER A 51 -5.58 -26.68 0.34
C SER A 51 -4.73 -25.89 -0.66
N VAL A 52 -3.73 -25.15 -0.18
CA VAL A 52 -2.90 -24.23 -0.98
C VAL A 52 -1.45 -24.38 -0.56
N THR A 53 -0.57 -24.61 -1.53
CA THR A 53 0.88 -24.62 -1.33
C THR A 53 1.48 -23.22 -1.48
N ARG A 54 2.74 -23.05 -1.10
CA ARG A 54 3.43 -21.76 -1.31
C ARG A 54 3.60 -21.45 -2.79
N ASP A 55 3.91 -22.46 -3.59
CA ASP A 55 4.06 -22.33 -5.04
C ASP A 55 2.75 -21.93 -5.72
N ASP A 56 1.61 -22.42 -5.22
CA ASP A 56 0.29 -22.01 -5.71
C ASP A 56 0.05 -20.51 -5.55
N ILE A 57 0.65 -19.87 -4.55
CA ILE A 57 0.55 -18.42 -4.31
C ILE A 57 1.60 -17.67 -5.14
N ASP A 58 2.86 -18.09 -5.07
CA ASP A 58 3.99 -17.40 -5.71
C ASP A 58 3.90 -17.42 -7.24
N LEU A 59 3.34 -18.49 -7.81
CA LEU A 59 3.19 -18.68 -9.25
C LEU A 59 1.79 -18.31 -9.76
N PHE A 60 0.86 -17.91 -8.87
CA PHE A 60 -0.50 -17.59 -9.26
C PHE A 60 -0.52 -16.43 -10.25
N GLN A 61 -1.14 -16.65 -11.40
CA GLN A 61 -1.40 -15.61 -12.39
C GLN A 61 -2.88 -15.25 -12.35
N PRO A 62 -3.26 -14.11 -11.74
CA PRO A 62 -4.66 -13.72 -11.68
C PRO A 62 -5.22 -13.54 -13.09
N GLY A 63 -6.42 -14.08 -13.33
CA GLY A 63 -7.16 -13.87 -14.58
C GLY A 63 -7.58 -12.41 -14.81
N PRO A 64 -8.12 -12.06 -15.99
CA PRO A 64 -8.46 -10.68 -16.35
C PRO A 64 -9.36 -10.00 -15.31
N GLU A 65 -10.46 -10.65 -14.92
CA GLU A 65 -11.41 -10.12 -13.93
C GLU A 65 -10.76 -9.83 -12.58
N LEU A 66 -9.94 -10.77 -12.08
CA LEU A 66 -9.25 -10.61 -10.81
C LEU A 66 -8.21 -9.49 -10.88
N ARG A 67 -7.47 -9.36 -11.99
CA ARG A 67 -6.51 -8.26 -12.19
C ARG A 67 -7.19 -6.90 -12.17
N GLU A 68 -8.32 -6.76 -12.87
CA GLU A 68 -9.08 -5.51 -12.92
C GLU A 68 -9.60 -5.12 -11.53
N ARG A 69 -10.14 -6.10 -10.78
CA ARG A 69 -10.58 -5.88 -9.40
C ARG A 69 -9.43 -5.40 -8.51
N LEU A 70 -8.29 -6.09 -8.54
CA LEU A 70 -7.11 -5.72 -7.74
C LEU A 70 -6.56 -4.33 -8.14
N ALA A 71 -6.63 -3.96 -9.42
CA ALA A 71 -6.21 -2.64 -9.88
C ALA A 71 -7.16 -1.53 -9.39
N ALA A 72 -8.47 -1.78 -9.38
CA ALA A 72 -9.46 -0.85 -8.82
C ALA A 72 -9.28 -0.66 -7.31
N GLU A 73 -9.11 -1.76 -6.57
CA GLU A 73 -8.86 -1.74 -5.13
C GLU A 73 -7.58 -0.98 -4.78
N ARG A 74 -6.48 -1.20 -5.55
CA ARG A 74 -5.22 -0.48 -5.37
C ARG A 74 -5.38 1.03 -5.55
N ARG A 75 -6.07 1.46 -6.61
CA ARG A 75 -6.33 2.89 -6.85
C ARG A 75 -7.09 3.52 -5.69
N ALA A 76 -8.20 2.90 -5.30
CA ALA A 76 -9.03 3.41 -4.20
C ALA A 76 -8.26 3.43 -2.87
N PHE A 77 -7.38 2.46 -2.62
CA PHE A 77 -6.51 2.47 -1.44
C PHE A 77 -5.52 3.64 -1.47
N LEU A 78 -4.81 3.83 -2.59
CA LEU A 78 -3.85 4.93 -2.74
C LEU A 78 -4.52 6.30 -2.62
N GLU A 79 -5.70 6.49 -3.23
CA GLU A 79 -6.49 7.72 -3.10
C GLU A 79 -6.77 8.06 -1.63
N ARG A 80 -7.30 7.10 -0.85
CA ARG A 80 -7.57 7.31 0.58
C ARG A 80 -6.31 7.65 1.39
N VAL A 81 -5.18 7.00 1.09
CA VAL A 81 -3.91 7.27 1.78
C VAL A 81 -3.43 8.69 1.47
N LEU A 82 -3.45 9.09 0.20
CA LEU A 82 -3.01 10.43 -0.22
C LEU A 82 -3.94 11.52 0.32
N GLU A 83 -5.25 11.30 0.32
CA GLU A 83 -6.23 12.21 0.94
C GLU A 83 -5.97 12.40 2.44
N SER A 84 -5.67 11.31 3.16
CA SER A 84 -5.34 11.37 4.59
C SER A 84 -4.07 12.21 4.85
N VAL A 85 -3.06 12.10 4.00
CA VAL A 85 -1.82 12.90 4.11
C VAL A 85 -2.09 14.37 3.81
N ALA A 86 -2.88 14.66 2.76
CA ALA A 86 -3.28 16.03 2.43
C ALA A 86 -4.10 16.68 3.55
N ALA A 87 -5.05 15.94 4.14
CA ALA A 87 -5.88 16.44 5.25
C ALA A 87 -5.09 16.69 6.54
N ALA A 88 -4.00 15.95 6.77
CA ALA A 88 -3.11 16.15 7.92
C ALA A 88 -2.20 17.40 7.76
N THR A 89 -2.15 18.00 6.58
CA THR A 89 -1.41 19.24 6.33
C THR A 89 -2.30 20.44 6.70
N PRO A 90 -1.96 21.23 7.74
CA PRO A 90 -2.85 22.29 8.21
C PRO A 90 -3.01 23.41 7.16
N PRO A 91 -4.24 23.92 6.91
CA PRO A 91 -4.46 25.07 6.06
C PRO A 91 -3.94 26.34 6.76
N GLY A 92 -2.70 26.75 6.48
CA GLY A 92 -2.15 27.94 7.13
C GLY A 92 -0.66 28.26 6.95
N GLN A 93 0.07 27.67 6.01
CA GLN A 93 1.45 28.09 5.69
C GLN A 93 1.63 28.62 4.26
N GLU A 94 0.54 29.07 3.62
CA GLU A 94 0.63 29.96 2.47
C GLU A 94 0.32 31.40 2.92
N ARG A 95 1.27 32.30 2.65
CA ARG A 95 1.24 33.77 2.79
C ARG A 95 1.88 34.35 4.06
N ALA A 96 3.21 34.37 4.06
CA ALA A 96 3.98 35.53 4.51
C ALA A 96 5.30 35.61 3.71
N ARG A 97 5.23 36.19 2.52
CA ARG A 97 6.34 36.92 1.89
C ARG A 97 5.79 38.24 1.37
#